data_AF-A0A944C5D6-F1
#
_entry.id   AF-A0A944C5D6-F1
#
_cell.length_a   1.000
_cell.length_b   1.000
_cell.length_c   1.000
_cell.angle_alpha   90.00
_cell.angle_beta   90.00
_cell.angle_gamma   90.00
#
_symmetry.space_group_name_H-M   'P 1'
#
loop_
_entity.id
_entity.type
_entity.pdbx_description
1 polymer ?
#
loop_
_entity_poly.entity_id
_entity_poly.type
_entity_poly.pdbx_seq_one_letter_code
_entity_poly.pdbx_strand_id
1 'polypeptide(L)'
;MQNKGFVKVIAVLLTLICLFYFSFSFATRKYEKKAEELTAQGKDGAAFLDSMRNEKVFLNWKTLKECEELQIGLGLDLKGGMNVVLEVSVPDVVKNLAGESASDAKFVKAYGDAVAKAKKENIDFVDAFVSTYREQNGADKLGGVFASKLKEKNISYNSTDAQVQKALNEEVNAAVENSNKVVRSRIDRFGVAQPNIQILRGKGQTGQIMVEMPGIKEPERVRKLLQGSANLEFWETYTLNEIYPALQALDTRLAKGDVADSAAVDSTKAEASKAAQDAAAQHPLLSKLMQIQGMAPNGGVVGYALAADTAA
;
A
#
# COMPACT_ATOMS: atom_id res chain seq x y z
N MET A 1 44.87 -19.90 -35.15
CA MET A 1 43.58 -19.47 -35.77
C MET A 1 42.42 -20.47 -35.56
N GLN A 2 42.48 -21.38 -34.58
CA GLN A 2 41.52 -22.51 -34.45
C GLN A 2 40.14 -22.15 -33.85
N ASN A 3 39.98 -21.01 -33.18
CA ASN A 3 38.69 -20.64 -32.58
C ASN A 3 37.78 -19.80 -33.49
N LYS A 4 38.17 -19.52 -34.74
CA LYS A 4 37.39 -18.64 -35.64
C LYS A 4 36.00 -19.21 -35.98
N GLY A 5 35.86 -20.53 -36.11
CA GLY A 5 34.56 -21.19 -36.36
C GLY A 5 33.62 -21.07 -35.17
N PHE A 6 34.12 -21.38 -33.96
CA PHE A 6 33.38 -21.25 -32.71
C PHE A 6 32.93 -19.82 -32.43
N VAL A 7 33.82 -18.83 -32.63
CA VAL A 7 33.50 -17.40 -32.46
C VAL A 7 32.42 -16.95 -33.45
N LYS A 8 32.45 -17.41 -34.72
CA LYS A 8 31.40 -17.11 -35.70
C LYS A 8 30.04 -17.70 -35.32
N VAL A 9 30.01 -18.94 -34.83
CA VAL A 9 28.75 -19.57 -34.38
C VAL A 9 28.17 -18.83 -33.17
N ILE A 10 28.99 -18.46 -32.19
CA ILE A 10 28.55 -17.65 -31.05
C ILE A 10 28.04 -16.28 -31.51
N ALA A 11 28.75 -15.61 -32.42
CA ALA A 11 28.33 -14.31 -32.92
C ALA A 11 26.97 -14.39 -33.65
N VAL A 12 26.75 -15.42 -34.46
CA VAL A 12 25.46 -15.65 -35.13
C VAL A 12 24.35 -15.92 -34.11
N LEU A 13 24.59 -16.79 -33.12
CA LEU A 13 23.61 -17.07 -32.06
C LEU A 13 23.28 -15.83 -31.23
N LEU A 14 24.28 -15.04 -30.83
CA LEU A 14 24.10 -13.78 -30.12
C LEU A 14 23.28 -12.79 -30.96
N THR A 15 23.57 -12.67 -32.25
CA THR A 15 22.82 -11.78 -33.16
C THR A 15 21.36 -12.22 -33.27
N LEU A 16 21.09 -13.52 -33.37
CA LEU A 16 19.72 -14.05 -33.40
C LEU A 16 18.97 -13.76 -32.08
N ILE A 17 19.64 -13.93 -30.93
CA ILE A 17 19.07 -13.58 -29.63
C ILE A 17 18.76 -12.08 -29.55
N CYS A 18 19.68 -11.22 -30.01
CA CYS A 18 19.43 -9.77 -30.04
C CYS A 18 18.24 -9.40 -30.92
N LEU A 19 18.12 -9.99 -32.12
CA LEU A 19 16.99 -9.76 -33.02
C LEU A 19 15.68 -10.26 -32.40
N PHE A 20 15.71 -11.38 -31.68
CA PHE A 20 14.56 -11.90 -30.94
C PHE A 20 14.09 -10.91 -29.87
N TYR A 21 14.97 -10.39 -29.01
CA TYR A 21 14.59 -9.38 -28.01
C TYR A 21 14.13 -8.05 -28.64
N PHE A 22 14.75 -7.66 -29.77
CA PHE A 22 14.35 -6.47 -30.52
C PHE A 22 12.92 -6.59 -31.07
N SER A 23 12.49 -7.80 -31.45
CA SER A 23 11.15 -8.03 -31.98
C SER A 23 10.03 -7.71 -30.98
N PHE A 24 10.24 -7.92 -29.67
CA PHE A 24 9.29 -7.53 -28.62
C PHE A 24 9.09 -6.02 -28.55
N SER A 25 10.17 -5.25 -28.71
CA SER A 25 10.12 -3.79 -28.69
C SER A 25 9.31 -3.22 -29.86
N PHE A 26 9.27 -3.92 -31.00
CA PHE A 26 8.41 -3.54 -32.12
C PHE A 26 6.94 -3.89 -31.85
N ALA A 27 6.69 -5.04 -31.23
CA ALA A 27 5.34 -5.48 -30.87
C ALA A 27 4.69 -4.52 -29.87
N THR A 28 5.38 -4.15 -28.77
CA THR A 28 4.86 -3.22 -27.76
C THR A 28 4.58 -1.83 -28.34
N ARG A 29 5.53 -1.26 -29.11
CA ARG A 29 5.37 0.04 -29.79
C ARG A 29 4.13 0.11 -30.68
N LYS A 30 3.72 -1.00 -31.31
CA LYS A 30 2.51 -1.04 -32.15
C LYS A 30 1.25 -0.79 -31.32
N TYR A 31 1.15 -1.35 -30.11
CA TYR A 31 -0.01 -1.15 -29.23
C TYR A 31 0.07 0.19 -28.50
N GLU A 32 1.26 0.64 -28.11
CA GLU A 32 1.49 1.97 -27.55
C GLU A 32 1.03 3.07 -28.53
N LYS A 33 1.38 2.98 -29.83
CA LYS A 33 0.92 3.92 -30.86
C LYS A 33 -0.60 3.92 -31.05
N LYS A 34 -1.23 2.74 -31.06
CA LYS A 34 -2.70 2.65 -31.13
C LYS A 34 -3.38 3.31 -29.94
N ALA A 35 -2.80 3.16 -28.74
CA ALA A 35 -3.30 3.81 -27.54
C ALA A 35 -3.17 5.33 -27.64
N GLU A 36 -2.05 5.84 -28.15
CA GLU A 36 -1.85 7.28 -28.39
C GLU A 36 -2.86 7.84 -29.40
N GLU A 37 -3.14 7.10 -30.48
CA GLU A 37 -4.17 7.45 -31.46
C GLU A 37 -5.57 7.51 -30.83
N LEU A 38 -5.90 6.57 -29.93
CA LEU A 38 -7.17 6.58 -29.19
C LEU A 38 -7.27 7.79 -28.24
N THR A 39 -6.19 8.10 -27.53
CA THR A 39 -6.11 9.30 -26.67
C THR A 39 -6.26 10.58 -27.49
N ALA A 40 -5.63 10.66 -28.67
CA ALA A 40 -5.78 11.81 -29.58
C ALA A 40 -7.22 11.97 -30.10
N GLN A 41 -7.99 10.88 -30.15
CA GLN A 41 -9.42 10.88 -30.50
C GLN A 41 -10.35 11.15 -29.31
N GLY A 42 -9.81 11.48 -28.13
CA GLY A 42 -10.59 11.74 -26.91
C GLY A 42 -11.09 10.48 -26.19
N LYS A 43 -10.59 9.30 -26.54
CA LYS A 43 -10.88 8.03 -25.85
C LYS A 43 -9.78 7.70 -24.84
N ASP A 44 -10.10 6.86 -23.85
CA ASP A 44 -9.14 6.45 -22.84
C ASP A 44 -8.16 5.39 -23.39
N GLY A 45 -7.07 5.85 -24.00
CA GLY A 45 -5.98 5.00 -24.46
C GLY A 45 -5.24 4.26 -23.33
N ALA A 46 -5.27 4.77 -22.09
CA ALA A 46 -4.67 4.09 -20.94
C ALA A 46 -5.49 2.86 -20.55
N ALA A 47 -6.82 2.99 -20.48
CA ALA A 47 -7.73 1.86 -20.29
C ALA A 47 -7.60 0.81 -21.40
N PHE A 48 -7.40 1.23 -22.66
CA PHE A 48 -7.13 0.30 -23.76
C PHE A 48 -5.86 -0.54 -23.50
N LEU A 49 -4.74 0.09 -23.16
CA LEU A 49 -3.50 -0.65 -22.86
C LEU A 49 -3.69 -1.60 -21.69
N ASP A 50 -4.37 -1.17 -20.63
CA ASP A 50 -4.61 -2.01 -19.45
C ASP A 50 -5.45 -3.25 -19.79
N SER A 51 -6.49 -3.10 -20.61
CA SER A 51 -7.28 -4.24 -21.10
C SER A 51 -6.46 -5.21 -21.97
N MET A 52 -5.52 -4.69 -22.76
CA MET A 52 -4.68 -5.47 -23.67
C MET A 52 -3.49 -6.13 -22.98
N ARG A 53 -3.12 -5.74 -21.75
CA ARG A 53 -1.95 -6.27 -21.03
C ARG A 53 -1.98 -7.78 -20.85
N ASN A 54 -3.16 -8.34 -20.61
CA ASN A 54 -3.35 -9.79 -20.41
C ASN A 54 -3.63 -10.56 -21.70
N GLU A 55 -3.83 -9.86 -22.82
CA GLU A 55 -4.11 -10.47 -24.12
C GLU A 55 -2.83 -10.93 -24.83
N LYS A 56 -2.92 -12.02 -25.58
CA LYS A 56 -1.80 -12.60 -26.34
C LYS A 56 -1.57 -11.81 -27.63
N VAL A 57 -0.48 -11.06 -27.68
CA VAL A 57 -0.19 -10.13 -28.79
C VAL A 57 1.00 -10.53 -29.64
N PHE A 58 1.91 -11.35 -29.11
CA PHE A 58 3.11 -11.79 -29.82
C PHE A 58 3.02 -13.27 -30.17
N LEU A 59 2.86 -13.56 -31.47
CA LEU A 59 2.77 -14.92 -32.04
C LEU A 59 1.78 -15.86 -31.31
N ASN A 60 0.76 -15.29 -30.66
CA ASN A 60 -0.21 -16.00 -29.80
C ASN A 60 0.43 -16.84 -28.66
N TRP A 61 1.66 -16.51 -28.26
CA TRP A 61 2.40 -17.23 -27.22
C TRP A 61 2.78 -16.35 -26.03
N LYS A 62 2.88 -15.02 -26.21
CA LYS A 62 3.17 -14.08 -25.14
C LYS A 62 2.14 -12.96 -25.03
N THR A 63 1.84 -12.56 -23.79
CA THR A 63 0.96 -11.43 -23.50
C THR A 63 1.64 -10.11 -23.75
N LEU A 64 0.87 -9.02 -23.86
CA LEU A 64 1.45 -7.68 -23.99
C LEU A 64 2.32 -7.34 -22.78
N LYS A 65 1.91 -7.72 -21.57
CA LYS A 65 2.70 -7.55 -20.35
C LYS A 65 4.06 -8.24 -20.43
N GLU A 66 4.11 -9.50 -20.87
CA GLU A 66 5.39 -10.21 -21.02
C GLU A 66 6.29 -9.58 -22.09
N CYS A 67 5.69 -9.07 -23.16
CA CYS A 67 6.44 -8.34 -24.19
C CYS A 67 7.00 -7.02 -23.65
N GLU A 68 6.26 -6.33 -22.78
CA GLU A 68 6.69 -5.11 -22.10
C GLU A 68 7.83 -5.36 -21.11
N GLU A 69 7.86 -6.51 -20.43
CA GLU A 69 8.96 -6.91 -19.54
C GLU A 69 10.25 -7.27 -20.30
N LEU A 70 10.11 -7.84 -21.51
CA LEU A 70 11.23 -8.29 -22.36
C LEU A 70 11.72 -7.24 -23.35
N GLN A 71 10.99 -6.14 -23.54
CA GLN A 71 11.41 -5.06 -24.44
C GLN A 71 12.67 -4.36 -23.93
N ILE A 72 13.30 -3.58 -24.80
CA ILE A 72 14.46 -2.76 -24.43
C ILE A 72 14.00 -1.69 -23.42
N GLY A 73 14.65 -1.64 -22.26
CA GLY A 73 14.47 -0.60 -21.25
C GLY A 73 14.91 0.75 -21.76
N LEU A 74 13.98 1.50 -22.34
CA LEU A 74 14.19 2.92 -22.62
C LEU A 74 14.07 3.65 -21.27
N GLY A 75 15.20 4.12 -20.74
CA GLY A 75 15.24 4.84 -19.46
C GLY A 75 14.32 6.07 -19.44
N LEU A 76 14.21 6.72 -18.28
CA LEU A 76 13.32 7.87 -18.08
C LEU A 76 13.51 8.98 -19.14
N ASP A 77 14.75 9.25 -19.51
CA ASP A 77 15.09 10.28 -20.51
C ASP A 77 14.51 9.97 -21.90
N LEU A 78 14.49 8.70 -22.29
CA LEU A 78 14.05 8.26 -23.63
C LEU A 78 12.57 7.89 -23.68
N LYS A 79 11.99 7.39 -22.58
CA LYS A 79 10.58 6.95 -22.53
C LYS A 79 9.66 7.98 -21.86
N GLY A 80 10.22 8.98 -21.19
CA GLY A 80 9.47 9.83 -20.25
C GLY A 80 8.99 9.02 -19.05
N GLY A 81 8.30 9.67 -18.10
CA GLY A 81 7.73 9.00 -16.93
C GLY A 81 7.79 9.85 -15.67
N MET A 82 8.00 9.21 -14.52
CA MET A 82 7.98 9.86 -13.20
C MET A 82 9.24 9.52 -12.38
N ASN A 83 9.83 10.54 -11.75
CA ASN A 83 10.87 10.39 -10.72
C ASN A 83 10.31 10.91 -9.37
N VAL A 84 10.43 10.11 -8.32
CA VAL A 84 9.95 10.43 -6.97
C VAL A 84 11.01 10.03 -5.93
N VAL A 85 11.22 10.89 -4.94
CA VAL A 85 11.94 10.53 -3.71
C VAL A 85 10.91 10.30 -2.62
N LEU A 86 10.90 9.09 -2.06
CA LEU A 86 10.09 8.71 -0.90
C LEU A 86 10.96 8.76 0.34
N GLU A 87 10.45 9.31 1.44
CA GLU A 87 11.16 9.35 2.72
C GLU A 87 10.44 8.47 3.74
N VAL A 88 11.19 7.54 4.33
CA VAL A 88 10.76 6.76 5.49
C VAL A 88 10.97 7.63 6.72
N SER A 89 9.89 7.86 7.48
CA SER A 89 9.94 8.65 8.70
C SER A 89 10.72 7.90 9.79
N VAL A 90 12.02 8.17 9.87
CA VAL A 90 12.91 7.70 10.95
C VAL A 90 12.34 8.04 12.34
N PRO A 91 11.79 9.25 12.58
CA PRO A 91 11.15 9.57 13.85
C PRO A 91 10.01 8.61 14.21
N ASP A 92 9.14 8.27 13.25
CA ASP A 92 8.03 7.35 13.51
C ASP A 92 8.52 5.92 13.77
N VAL A 93 9.61 5.48 13.12
CA VAL A 93 10.24 4.18 13.45
C VAL A 93 10.70 4.18 14.90
N VAL A 94 11.45 5.21 15.34
CA VAL A 94 11.91 5.32 16.73
C VAL A 94 10.73 5.38 17.71
N LYS A 95 9.67 6.13 17.39
CA LYS A 95 8.44 6.20 18.19
C LYS A 95 7.77 4.83 18.32
N ASN A 96 7.66 4.07 17.23
CA ASN A 96 7.07 2.73 17.25
C ASN A 96 7.92 1.74 18.07
N LEU A 97 9.24 1.87 18.04
CA LEU A 97 10.16 1.05 18.84
C LEU A 97 10.14 1.40 20.32
N ALA A 98 9.76 2.63 20.69
CA ALA A 98 9.55 2.99 22.09
C ALA A 98 8.28 2.34 22.67
N GLY A 99 7.35 1.86 21.83
CA GLY A 99 6.14 1.16 22.27
C GLY A 99 5.32 1.99 23.27
N GLU A 100 5.04 1.42 24.45
CA GLU A 100 4.30 2.12 25.52
C GLU A 100 5.06 3.35 26.04
N SER A 101 6.39 3.30 26.10
CA SER A 101 7.23 4.42 26.52
C SER A 101 7.17 5.61 25.56
N ALA A 102 6.58 5.46 24.36
CA ALA A 102 6.31 6.58 23.47
C ALA A 102 5.35 7.62 24.08
N SER A 103 4.55 7.22 25.06
CA SER A 103 3.60 8.09 25.78
C SER A 103 4.22 8.77 27.00
N ASP A 104 5.45 8.41 27.38
CA ASP A 104 6.12 8.98 28.54
C ASP A 104 6.47 10.46 28.31
N ALA A 105 6.19 11.33 29.28
CA ALA A 105 6.48 12.76 29.16
C ALA A 105 7.95 13.07 28.85
N LYS A 106 8.88 12.25 29.39
CA LYS A 106 10.32 12.33 29.10
C LYS A 106 10.64 12.00 27.66
N PHE A 107 9.99 10.99 27.10
CA PHE A 107 10.15 10.60 25.70
C PHE A 107 9.56 11.65 24.77
N VAL A 108 8.33 12.08 25.01
CA VAL A 108 7.62 13.06 24.16
C VAL A 108 8.40 14.36 24.06
N LYS A 109 8.95 14.85 25.17
CA LYS A 109 9.81 16.05 25.18
C LYS A 109 11.09 15.85 24.37
N ALA A 110 11.85 14.80 24.67
CA ALA A 110 13.09 14.51 23.97
C ALA A 110 12.86 14.25 22.47
N TYR A 111 11.75 13.61 22.10
CA TYR A 111 11.34 13.37 20.72
C TYR A 111 11.10 14.70 19.98
N GLY A 112 10.29 15.60 20.54
CA GLY A 112 9.99 16.89 19.92
C GLY A 112 11.24 17.75 19.71
N ASP A 113 12.08 17.82 20.75
CA ASP A 113 13.35 18.57 20.71
C ASP A 113 14.34 17.95 19.71
N ALA A 114 14.40 16.62 19.64
CA ALA A 114 15.23 15.91 18.67
C ALA A 114 14.78 16.13 17.22
N VAL A 115 13.47 16.15 16.95
CA VAL A 115 12.94 16.47 15.61
C VAL A 115 13.35 17.89 15.20
N ALA A 116 13.26 18.86 16.12
CA ALA A 116 13.68 20.24 15.87
C ALA A 116 15.19 20.34 15.64
N LYS A 117 16.00 19.65 16.47
CA LYS A 117 17.47 19.62 16.36
C LYS A 117 17.93 18.98 15.06
N ALA A 118 17.39 17.82 14.69
CA ALA A 118 17.71 17.13 13.44
C ALA A 118 17.47 18.02 12.21
N LYS A 119 16.32 18.73 12.17
CA LYS A 119 15.99 19.66 11.09
C LYS A 119 16.92 20.89 11.06
N LYS A 120 17.25 21.44 12.22
CA LYS A 120 18.06 22.67 12.32
C LYS A 120 19.53 22.42 11.98
N GLU A 121 20.08 21.29 12.42
CA GLU A 121 21.51 20.97 12.31
C GLU A 121 21.81 20.04 11.13
N ASN A 122 20.79 19.56 10.42
CA ASN A 122 20.90 18.60 9.31
C ASN A 122 21.72 17.34 9.71
N ILE A 123 21.41 16.81 10.89
CA ILE A 123 22.02 15.60 11.45
C ILE A 123 21.01 14.45 11.44
N ASP A 124 21.51 13.22 11.59
CA ASP A 124 20.65 12.04 11.70
C ASP A 124 19.75 12.14 12.94
N PHE A 125 18.47 11.79 12.77
CA PHE A 125 17.49 11.86 13.84
C PHE A 125 17.86 10.96 15.03
N VAL A 126 18.43 9.78 14.79
CA VAL A 126 18.82 8.87 15.89
C VAL A 126 19.91 9.51 16.75
N ASP A 127 20.89 10.17 16.14
CA ASP A 127 21.95 10.89 16.84
C ASP A 127 21.39 12.10 17.61
N ALA A 128 20.50 12.87 16.98
CA ALA A 128 19.80 13.99 17.61
C ALA A 128 18.96 13.53 18.81
N PHE A 129 18.28 12.39 18.70
CA PHE A 129 17.44 11.83 19.75
C PHE A 129 18.27 11.30 20.92
N VAL A 130 19.29 10.49 20.66
CA VAL A 130 20.17 9.93 21.70
C VAL A 130 20.86 11.05 22.47
N SER A 131 21.38 12.07 21.78
CA SER A 131 22.02 13.22 22.44
C SER A 131 21.05 14.01 23.31
N THR A 132 19.88 14.36 22.78
CA THR A 132 18.85 15.13 23.49
C THR A 132 18.30 14.35 24.69
N TYR A 133 18.02 13.06 24.54
CA TYR A 133 17.50 12.23 25.63
C TYR A 133 18.51 12.12 26.78
N ARG A 134 19.79 11.94 26.45
CA ARG A 134 20.89 11.90 27.43
C ARG A 134 21.04 13.23 28.17
N GLU A 135 20.97 14.36 27.47
CA GLU A 135 21.02 15.70 28.07
C GLU A 135 19.86 15.95 29.05
N GLN A 136 18.66 15.43 28.76
CA GLN A 136 17.47 15.66 29.57
C GLN A 136 17.30 14.67 30.73
N ASN A 137 17.72 13.42 30.55
CA ASN A 137 17.39 12.32 31.47
C ASN A 137 18.61 11.63 32.11
N GLY A 138 19.83 12.02 31.70
CA GLY A 138 21.08 11.40 32.14
C GLY A 138 21.52 10.24 31.24
N ALA A 139 22.76 9.77 31.44
CA ALA A 139 23.36 8.70 30.66
C ALA A 139 22.78 7.31 30.97
N ASP A 140 22.76 6.45 29.95
CA ASP A 140 22.40 5.03 29.98
C ASP A 140 20.96 4.78 30.48
N LYS A 141 20.04 5.67 30.09
CA LYS A 141 18.61 5.58 30.40
C LYS A 141 17.75 5.16 29.21
N LEU A 142 18.33 5.09 28.01
CA LEU A 142 17.60 4.68 26.81
C LEU A 142 17.22 3.19 26.82
N GLY A 143 17.98 2.35 27.52
CA GLY A 143 17.64 0.92 27.67
C GLY A 143 16.22 0.70 28.18
N GLY A 144 15.77 1.52 29.13
CA GLY A 144 14.42 1.41 29.70
C GLY A 144 13.28 1.81 28.76
N VAL A 145 13.56 2.60 27.72
CA VAL A 145 12.56 3.02 26.72
C VAL A 145 12.37 1.96 25.65
N PHE A 146 13.45 1.29 25.25
CA PHE A 146 13.45 0.41 24.07
C PHE A 146 13.54 -1.09 24.39
N ALA A 147 13.81 -1.49 25.63
CA ALA A 147 13.99 -2.90 26.00
C ALA A 147 12.82 -3.81 25.60
N SER A 148 11.59 -3.29 25.62
CA SER A 148 10.39 -4.08 25.27
C SER A 148 10.38 -4.51 23.79
N LYS A 149 10.69 -3.59 22.88
CA LYS A 149 10.66 -3.85 21.42
C LYS A 149 12.00 -4.28 20.84
N LEU A 150 13.12 -3.97 21.49
CA LEU A 150 14.48 -4.30 21.01
C LEU A 150 15.13 -5.48 21.76
N LYS A 151 14.34 -6.31 22.44
CA LYS A 151 14.85 -7.49 23.16
C LYS A 151 15.60 -8.46 22.23
N GLU A 152 15.10 -8.66 21.02
CA GLU A 152 15.74 -9.50 19.98
C GLU A 152 17.11 -8.95 19.53
N LYS A 153 17.36 -7.66 19.77
CA LYS A 153 18.64 -6.98 19.52
C LYS A 153 19.54 -6.94 20.77
N ASN A 154 19.25 -7.75 21.80
CA ASN A 154 19.95 -7.78 23.07
C ASN A 154 19.93 -6.45 23.85
N ILE A 155 18.88 -5.64 23.67
CA ILE A 155 18.67 -4.43 24.47
C ILE A 155 17.90 -4.80 25.74
N SER A 156 18.41 -4.32 26.87
CA SER A 156 17.85 -4.48 28.21
C SER A 156 17.75 -3.14 28.91
N TYR A 157 17.09 -3.10 30.07
CA TYR A 157 16.96 -1.89 30.89
C TYR A 157 18.31 -1.28 31.32
N ASN A 158 19.38 -2.09 31.35
CA ASN A 158 20.73 -1.68 31.74
C ASN A 158 21.68 -1.48 30.54
N SER A 159 21.15 -1.55 29.32
CA SER A 159 21.95 -1.32 28.12
C SER A 159 22.41 0.13 28.02
N THR A 160 23.63 0.32 27.57
CA THR A 160 24.23 1.65 27.37
C THR A 160 23.54 2.40 26.23
N ASP A 161 23.60 3.73 26.27
CA ASP A 161 23.02 4.57 25.21
C ASP A 161 23.64 4.24 23.83
N ALA A 162 24.92 3.88 23.78
CA ALA A 162 25.62 3.48 22.56
C ALA A 162 25.10 2.14 21.99
N GLN A 163 24.78 1.17 22.85
CA GLN A 163 24.18 -0.09 22.41
C GLN A 163 22.78 0.14 21.85
N VAL A 164 21.99 0.99 22.50
CA VAL A 164 20.64 1.34 22.04
C VAL A 164 20.71 2.11 20.71
N GLN A 165 21.61 3.08 20.58
CA GLN A 165 21.83 3.83 19.34
C GLN A 165 22.16 2.89 18.17
N LYS A 166 23.04 1.90 18.39
CA LYS A 166 23.36 0.90 17.36
C LYS A 166 22.12 0.09 16.96
N ALA A 167 21.35 -0.41 17.92
CA ALA A 167 20.15 -1.18 17.66
C ALA A 167 19.07 -0.35 16.93
N LEU A 168 18.89 0.92 17.29
CA LEU A 168 18.00 1.84 16.58
C LEU A 168 18.42 2.04 15.13
N ASN A 169 19.72 2.27 14.87
CA ASN A 169 20.22 2.42 13.50
C ASN A 169 20.05 1.13 12.67
N GLU A 170 20.25 -0.05 13.24
CA GLU A 170 19.98 -1.31 12.56
C GLU A 170 18.49 -1.45 12.19
N GLU A 171 17.60 -1.08 13.10
CA GLU A 171 16.16 -1.20 12.89
C GLU A 171 15.62 -0.16 11.90
N VAL A 172 16.18 1.05 11.91
CA VAL A 172 15.90 2.07 10.89
C VAL A 172 16.34 1.55 9.52
N ASN A 173 17.53 0.97 9.39
CA ASN A 173 17.96 0.37 8.12
C ASN A 173 17.04 -0.77 7.68
N ALA A 174 16.62 -1.64 8.60
CA ALA A 174 15.68 -2.72 8.31
C ALA A 174 14.31 -2.18 7.85
N ALA A 175 13.80 -1.14 8.51
CA ALA A 175 12.56 -0.46 8.11
C ALA A 175 12.65 0.09 6.69
N VAL A 176 13.78 0.74 6.33
CA VAL A 176 14.01 1.27 4.98
C VAL A 176 14.08 0.16 3.93
N GLU A 177 14.75 -0.95 4.23
CA GLU A 177 14.80 -2.11 3.33
C GLU A 177 13.43 -2.75 3.13
N ASN A 178 12.62 -2.83 4.18
CA ASN A 178 11.25 -3.30 4.11
C ASN A 178 10.37 -2.34 3.30
N SER A 179 10.49 -1.03 3.49
CA SER A 179 9.82 -0.03 2.67
C SER A 179 10.18 -0.16 1.19
N ASN A 180 11.45 -0.40 0.85
CA ASN A 180 11.88 -0.66 -0.53
C ASN A 180 11.19 -1.91 -1.12
N LYS A 181 11.07 -3.01 -0.35
CA LYS A 181 10.33 -4.21 -0.81
C LYS A 181 8.84 -3.91 -1.05
N VAL A 182 8.22 -3.10 -0.20
CA VAL A 182 6.81 -2.69 -0.35
C VAL A 182 6.65 -1.81 -1.59
N VAL A 183 7.53 -0.82 -1.78
CA VAL A 183 7.54 0.06 -2.95
C VAL A 183 7.69 -0.75 -4.23
N ARG A 184 8.65 -1.69 -4.30
CA ARG A 184 8.81 -2.63 -5.42
C ARG A 184 7.51 -3.38 -5.72
N SER A 185 6.96 -4.06 -4.72
CA SER A 185 5.72 -4.84 -4.85
C SER A 185 4.54 -3.99 -5.37
N ARG A 186 4.45 -2.71 -4.97
CA ARG A 186 3.40 -1.80 -5.45
C ARG A 186 3.63 -1.35 -6.89
N ILE A 187 4.88 -1.07 -7.27
CA ILE A 187 5.24 -0.71 -8.64
C ILE A 187 5.02 -1.88 -9.59
N ASP A 188 5.34 -3.10 -9.15
CA ASP A 188 5.10 -4.33 -9.91
C ASP A 188 3.59 -4.52 -10.19
N ARG A 189 2.72 -4.18 -9.24
CA ARG A 189 1.26 -4.18 -9.43
C ARG A 189 0.77 -3.14 -10.45
N PHE A 190 1.49 -2.03 -10.60
CA PHE A 190 1.19 -1.02 -11.62
C PHE A 190 1.67 -1.44 -13.02
N GLY A 191 2.50 -2.50 -13.11
CA GLY A 191 3.00 -3.03 -14.37
C GLY A 191 4.01 -2.09 -15.04
N VAL A 192 4.88 -1.45 -14.26
CA VAL A 192 6.00 -0.67 -14.80
C VAL A 192 7.09 -1.63 -15.25
N ALA A 193 7.44 -1.58 -16.54
CA ALA A 193 8.57 -2.33 -17.04
C ALA A 193 9.87 -1.69 -16.52
N GLN A 194 10.63 -2.44 -15.70
CA GLN A 194 11.99 -2.11 -15.26
C GLN A 194 12.12 -0.78 -14.48
N PRO A 195 11.51 -0.67 -13.28
CA PRO A 195 11.72 0.50 -12.43
C PRO A 195 13.13 0.55 -11.85
N ASN A 196 13.72 1.75 -11.75
CA ASN A 196 14.98 1.96 -11.05
C ASN A 196 14.68 2.46 -9.62
N ILE A 197 15.03 1.65 -8.62
CA ILE A 197 14.72 1.94 -7.22
C ILE A 197 16.01 1.84 -6.41
N GLN A 198 16.42 2.96 -5.82
CA GLN A 198 17.69 3.09 -5.10
C GLN A 198 17.44 3.66 -3.71
N ILE A 199 18.01 3.01 -2.69
CA ILE A 199 18.04 3.56 -1.34
C ILE A 199 19.18 4.58 -1.31
N LEU A 200 18.86 5.84 -1.02
CA LEU A 200 19.85 6.88 -0.84
C LEU A 200 20.47 6.71 0.54
N ARG A 201 21.80 6.56 0.57
CA ARG A 201 22.58 6.41 1.80
C ARG A 201 23.63 7.51 1.86
N GLY A 202 23.23 8.67 2.38
CA GLY A 202 24.08 9.84 2.61
C GLY A 202 23.85 10.43 4.00
N LYS A 203 24.80 11.23 4.52
CA LYS A 203 24.60 11.96 5.79
C LYS A 203 23.39 12.88 5.65
N GLY A 204 22.39 12.72 6.52
CA GLY A 204 21.12 13.46 6.45
C GLY A 204 20.14 12.97 5.36
N GLN A 205 20.46 11.86 4.69
CA GLN A 205 19.59 11.21 3.67
C GLN A 205 19.18 9.80 4.09
N THR A 206 19.45 9.40 5.33
CA THR A 206 19.03 8.10 5.88
C THR A 206 17.51 8.00 5.78
N GLY A 207 17.02 6.99 5.06
CA GLY A 207 15.58 6.76 4.89
C GLY A 207 14.98 7.26 3.58
N GLN A 208 15.76 7.84 2.67
CA GLN A 208 15.26 8.23 1.36
C GLN A 208 15.38 7.09 0.33
N ILE A 209 14.35 6.93 -0.49
CA ILE A 209 14.25 5.94 -1.57
C ILE A 209 13.94 6.70 -2.85
N MET A 210 14.89 6.73 -3.77
CA MET A 210 14.72 7.26 -5.13
C MET A 210 14.01 6.21 -5.98
N VAL A 211 12.97 6.63 -6.69
CA VAL A 211 12.16 5.78 -7.56
C VAL A 211 11.99 6.45 -8.90
N GLU A 212 12.50 5.81 -9.95
CA GLU A 212 12.29 6.21 -11.33
C GLU A 212 11.44 5.17 -12.04
N MET A 213 10.36 5.62 -12.67
CA MET A 213 9.40 4.78 -13.37
C MET A 213 9.22 5.30 -14.80
N PRO A 214 9.95 4.72 -15.78
CA PRO A 214 9.81 5.06 -17.19
C PRO A 214 8.47 4.60 -17.76
N GLY A 215 7.90 5.37 -18.69
CA GLY A 215 6.69 5.00 -19.42
C GLY A 215 5.37 5.15 -18.65
N ILE A 216 5.38 5.79 -17.48
CA ILE A 216 4.15 6.16 -16.75
C ILE A 216 3.44 7.29 -17.49
N LYS A 217 2.18 7.05 -17.88
CA LYS A 217 1.31 8.07 -18.50
C LYS A 217 0.49 8.87 -17.49
N GLU A 218 0.19 8.30 -16.32
CA GLU A 218 -0.66 8.89 -15.28
C GLU A 218 0.09 9.04 -13.94
N PRO A 219 0.87 10.14 -13.74
CA PRO A 219 1.69 10.30 -12.53
C PRO A 219 0.86 10.44 -11.25
N GLU A 220 -0.29 11.12 -11.29
CA GLU A 220 -1.13 11.35 -10.10
C GLU A 220 -1.69 10.04 -9.50
N ARG A 221 -2.06 9.09 -10.36
CA ARG A 221 -2.54 7.76 -9.92
C ARG A 221 -1.44 6.97 -9.23
N VAL A 222 -0.23 6.98 -9.80
CA VAL A 222 0.95 6.31 -9.21
C VAL A 222 1.35 6.98 -7.91
N ARG A 223 1.32 8.32 -7.85
CA ARG A 223 1.57 9.08 -6.63
C ARG A 223 0.61 8.67 -5.52
N LYS A 224 -0.69 8.62 -5.79
CA LYS A 224 -1.72 8.18 -4.82
C LYS A 224 -1.46 6.74 -4.34
N LEU A 225 -1.05 5.84 -5.23
CA LEU A 225 -0.73 4.45 -4.88
C LEU A 225 0.53 4.34 -4.00
N LEU A 226 1.57 5.11 -4.29
CA LEU A 226 2.80 5.14 -3.51
C LEU A 226 2.61 5.82 -2.15
N GLN A 227 1.75 6.83 -2.08
CA GLN A 227 1.40 7.53 -0.83
C GLN A 227 0.43 6.76 0.07
N GLY A 228 -0.37 5.84 -0.48
CA GLY A 228 -1.34 5.09 0.32
C GLY A 228 -0.68 4.35 1.47
N SER A 229 -1.05 4.65 2.72
CA SER A 229 -0.60 3.86 3.86
C SER A 229 -1.24 2.47 3.75
N ALA A 230 -0.43 1.41 3.72
CA ALA A 230 -0.93 0.04 3.79
C ALA A 230 -0.84 -0.44 5.24
N ASN A 231 -1.60 0.20 6.12
CA ASN A 231 -1.76 -0.31 7.48
C ASN A 231 -2.70 -1.52 7.41
N LEU A 232 -2.17 -2.72 7.62
CA LEU A 232 -2.98 -3.92 7.74
C LEU A 232 -3.36 -4.08 9.21
N GLU A 233 -4.61 -3.80 9.50
CA GLU A 233 -5.16 -3.95 10.84
C GLU A 233 -6.02 -5.22 10.89
N PHE A 234 -5.79 -6.01 11.93
CA PHE A 234 -6.64 -7.15 12.24
C PHE A 234 -7.62 -6.69 13.31
N TRP A 235 -8.91 -6.70 12.95
CA TRP A 235 -9.99 -6.39 13.86
C TRP A 235 -10.68 -7.68 14.25
N GLU A 236 -10.93 -7.87 15.55
CA GLU A 236 -11.83 -8.93 16.00
C GLU A 236 -13.25 -8.56 15.56
N THR A 237 -13.87 -9.44 14.77
CA THR A 237 -15.23 -9.25 14.27
C THR A 237 -16.15 -10.25 14.94
N TYR A 238 -17.38 -9.84 15.24
CA TYR A 238 -18.42 -10.77 15.68
C TYR A 238 -18.97 -11.56 14.50
N THR A 239 -19.29 -12.82 14.75
CA THR A 239 -20.00 -13.71 13.84
C THR A 239 -21.50 -13.43 13.89
N LEU A 240 -22.22 -13.81 12.82
CA LEU A 240 -23.67 -13.64 12.75
C LEU A 240 -24.39 -14.26 13.96
N ASN A 241 -23.99 -15.46 14.39
CA ASN A 241 -24.62 -16.14 15.53
C ASN A 241 -24.54 -15.34 16.84
N GLU A 242 -23.43 -14.61 17.05
CA GLU A 242 -23.22 -13.81 18.27
C GLU A 242 -24.11 -12.58 18.30
N ILE A 243 -24.40 -11.98 17.15
CA ILE A 243 -25.18 -10.74 17.03
C ILE A 243 -26.65 -10.96 16.67
N TYR A 244 -27.02 -12.14 16.17
CA TYR A 244 -28.38 -12.43 15.71
C TYR A 244 -29.45 -12.23 16.80
N PRO A 245 -29.28 -12.67 18.06
CA PRO A 245 -30.25 -12.40 19.12
C PRO A 245 -30.42 -10.90 19.41
N ALA A 246 -29.34 -10.12 19.33
CA ALA A 246 -29.39 -8.67 19.52
C ALA A 246 -30.13 -7.98 18.35
N LEU A 247 -29.93 -8.44 17.12
CA LEU A 247 -30.66 -7.96 15.94
C LEU A 247 -32.16 -8.26 16.03
N GLN A 248 -32.55 -9.46 16.46
CA GLN A 248 -33.96 -9.81 16.68
C GLN A 248 -34.59 -8.96 17.78
N ALA A 249 -33.85 -8.67 18.85
CA ALA A 249 -34.31 -7.79 19.92
C ALA A 249 -34.52 -6.34 19.44
N LEU A 250 -33.60 -5.82 18.61
CA LEU A 250 -33.73 -4.50 17.99
C LEU A 250 -34.92 -4.43 17.03
N ASP A 251 -35.06 -5.42 16.17
CA ASP A 251 -36.17 -5.53 15.21
C ASP A 251 -37.54 -5.56 15.93
N THR A 252 -37.63 -6.31 17.03
CA THR A 252 -38.84 -6.36 17.88
C THR A 252 -39.13 -5.01 18.57
N ARG A 253 -38.10 -4.28 19.02
CA ARG A 253 -38.28 -2.94 19.61
C ARG A 253 -38.73 -1.92 18.58
N LEU A 254 -38.18 -2.00 17.36
CA LEU A 254 -38.55 -1.14 16.25
C LEU A 254 -40.01 -1.40 15.82
N ALA A 255 -40.44 -2.66 15.78
CA ALA A 255 -41.83 -3.05 15.51
C ALA A 255 -42.82 -2.54 16.58
N LYS A 256 -42.35 -2.35 17.83
CA LYS A 256 -43.14 -1.83 18.95
C LYS A 256 -43.22 -0.30 19.00
N GLY A 257 -42.48 0.42 18.15
CA GLY A 257 -42.49 1.88 18.11
C GLY A 257 -41.75 2.58 19.25
N ASP A 258 -40.90 1.87 20.00
CA ASP A 258 -40.14 2.41 21.15
C ASP A 258 -38.93 3.29 20.74
N VAL A 259 -38.78 3.61 19.44
CA VAL A 259 -37.72 4.44 18.91
C VAL A 259 -38.33 5.70 18.34
N ALA A 260 -38.07 6.84 18.98
CA ALA A 260 -38.43 8.15 18.42
C ALA A 260 -37.61 8.37 17.15
N ASP A 261 -38.26 8.25 16.00
CA ASP A 261 -37.69 8.60 14.70
C ASP A 261 -37.51 10.12 14.64
N SER A 262 -36.27 10.59 14.59
CA SER A 262 -35.95 12.02 14.43
C SER A 262 -35.72 12.41 12.97
N ALA A 263 -35.96 11.50 12.01
CA ALA A 263 -35.91 11.82 10.59
C ALA A 263 -37.31 12.16 10.07
N ALA A 264 -37.44 13.33 9.43
CA ALA A 264 -38.67 13.77 8.80
C ALA A 264 -39.07 12.79 7.69
N VAL A 265 -40.28 12.24 7.81
CA VAL A 265 -40.91 11.34 6.84
C VAL A 265 -41.18 12.10 5.53
N ASP A 266 -40.49 11.74 4.45
CA ASP A 266 -40.90 12.11 3.09
C ASP A 266 -41.78 10.99 2.52
N SER A 267 -42.97 11.37 2.06
CA SER A 267 -44.04 10.45 1.70
C SER A 267 -44.00 10.12 0.21
N THR A 268 -43.48 8.96 -0.14
CA THR A 268 -43.82 8.30 -1.42
C THR A 268 -44.24 6.86 -1.20
N LYS A 269 -45.56 6.66 -1.27
CA LYS A 269 -46.27 5.38 -1.19
C LYS A 269 -45.98 4.56 -2.45
N ALA A 270 -45.31 3.42 -2.30
CA ALA A 270 -45.27 2.36 -3.31
C ALA A 270 -46.08 1.14 -2.81
N GLU A 271 -47.03 0.71 -3.62
CA GLU A 271 -47.93 -0.41 -3.33
C GLU A 271 -47.18 -1.74 -3.38
N ALA A 272 -47.14 -2.46 -2.26
CA ALA A 272 -46.71 -3.85 -2.18
C ALA A 272 -47.84 -4.73 -1.60
N SER A 273 -47.91 -5.98 -2.05
CA SER A 273 -48.88 -7.02 -1.66
C SER A 273 -49.09 -7.12 -0.13
N LYS A 274 -50.36 -7.30 0.29
CA LYS A 274 -50.79 -7.38 1.71
C LYS A 274 -50.03 -8.40 2.56
N ALA A 275 -49.55 -9.50 1.98
CA ALA A 275 -48.78 -10.51 2.71
C ALA A 275 -47.33 -10.06 3.04
N ALA A 276 -46.74 -9.19 2.21
CA ALA A 276 -45.41 -8.62 2.45
C ALA A 276 -45.47 -7.44 3.45
N GLN A 277 -46.62 -6.75 3.51
CA GLN A 277 -46.86 -5.64 4.43
C GLN A 277 -46.97 -6.11 5.89
N ASP A 278 -47.61 -7.25 6.17
CA ASP A 278 -47.72 -7.79 7.53
C ASP A 278 -46.37 -8.28 8.08
N ALA A 279 -45.52 -8.89 7.24
CA ALA A 279 -44.19 -9.33 7.64
C ALA A 279 -43.23 -8.14 7.85
N ALA A 280 -43.32 -7.09 7.02
CA ALA A 280 -42.54 -5.86 7.19
C ALA A 280 -42.97 -5.04 8.43
N ALA A 281 -44.26 -5.11 8.82
CA ALA A 281 -44.75 -4.48 10.04
C ALA A 281 -44.30 -5.21 11.31
N GLN A 282 -44.15 -6.54 11.25
CA GLN A 282 -43.70 -7.37 12.39
C GLN A 282 -42.17 -7.40 12.53
N HIS A 283 -41.45 -7.28 11.40
CA HIS A 283 -40.00 -7.34 11.33
C HIS A 283 -39.42 -6.21 10.45
N PRO A 284 -39.46 -4.94 10.90
CA PRO A 284 -39.15 -3.77 10.08
C PRO A 284 -37.67 -3.64 9.70
N LEU A 285 -36.74 -4.21 10.49
CA LEU A 285 -35.31 -4.23 10.19
C LEU A 285 -34.98 -5.47 9.35
N LEU A 286 -35.43 -6.64 9.78
CA LEU A 286 -35.11 -7.90 9.10
C LEU A 286 -35.77 -8.03 7.72
N SER A 287 -36.90 -7.36 7.48
CA SER A 287 -37.52 -7.30 6.14
C SER A 287 -36.72 -6.51 5.11
N LYS A 288 -35.86 -5.58 5.55
CA LYS A 288 -34.94 -4.80 4.69
C LYS A 288 -33.59 -5.48 4.47
N LEU A 289 -33.27 -6.49 5.28
CA LEU A 289 -32.05 -7.29 5.13
C LEU A 289 -32.39 -8.57 4.39
N MET A 290 -32.03 -8.65 3.11
CA MET A 290 -32.18 -9.90 2.37
C MET A 290 -31.20 -10.93 2.96
N GLN A 291 -31.71 -12.09 3.41
CA GLN A 291 -30.87 -13.21 3.82
C GLN A 291 -30.37 -13.96 2.58
N ILE A 292 -29.05 -14.18 2.48
CA ILE A 292 -28.46 -15.03 1.45
C ILE A 292 -28.78 -16.50 1.79
N GLN A 293 -29.52 -17.21 0.93
CA GLN A 293 -29.53 -18.68 0.99
C GLN A 293 -28.13 -19.19 0.62
N GLY A 294 -27.42 -19.78 1.60
CA GLY A 294 -26.15 -20.48 1.38
C GLY A 294 -24.90 -19.82 2.00
N MET A 295 -25.02 -18.79 2.83
CA MET A 295 -23.86 -18.28 3.57
C MET A 295 -23.59 -19.10 4.82
N ALA A 296 -22.32 -19.46 5.06
CA ALA A 296 -21.93 -20.18 6.26
C ALA A 296 -22.17 -19.31 7.51
N PRO A 297 -22.75 -19.85 8.60
CA PRO A 297 -23.10 -19.11 9.82
C PRO A 297 -21.91 -18.51 10.59
N ASN A 298 -20.68 -18.76 10.12
CA ASN A 298 -19.44 -18.32 10.74
C ASN A 298 -18.84 -17.04 10.09
N GLY A 299 -19.53 -16.44 9.11
CA GLY A 299 -19.12 -15.16 8.51
C GLY A 299 -19.56 -13.94 9.33
N GLY A 300 -18.88 -12.81 9.15
CA GLY A 300 -19.25 -11.51 9.74
C GLY A 300 -20.27 -10.71 8.93
N VAL A 301 -20.96 -11.34 7.97
CA VAL A 301 -21.95 -10.67 7.11
C VAL A 301 -23.35 -10.92 7.64
N VAL A 302 -24.08 -9.83 7.90
CA VAL A 302 -25.39 -9.84 8.57
C VAL A 302 -26.55 -9.85 7.57
N GLY A 303 -26.34 -9.31 6.37
CA GLY A 303 -27.32 -9.18 5.29
C GLY A 303 -26.87 -8.16 4.26
N TYR A 304 -27.65 -7.98 3.21
CA TYR A 304 -27.45 -6.93 2.19
C TYR A 304 -28.77 -6.20 1.96
N ALA A 305 -28.67 -4.91 1.63
CA ALA A 305 -29.78 -4.06 1.21
C ALA A 305 -29.55 -3.63 -0.24
N LEU A 306 -30.63 -3.45 -1.02
CA LEU A 306 -30.49 -2.82 -2.33
C LEU A 306 -30.16 -1.34 -2.12
N ALA A 307 -29.45 -0.73 -3.06
CA ALA A 307 -29.14 0.70 -3.00
C ALA A 307 -30.40 1.59 -2.96
N ALA A 308 -31.55 1.06 -3.44
CA ALA A 308 -32.85 1.72 -3.34
C ALA A 308 -33.47 1.68 -1.93
N ASP A 309 -33.01 0.76 -1.07
CA ASP A 309 -33.52 0.56 0.30
C ASP A 309 -32.71 1.34 1.36
N THR A 310 -31.56 1.90 0.97
CA THR A 310 -30.74 2.78 1.79
C THR A 310 -31.13 4.24 1.55
N ALA A 311 -31.46 4.98 2.60
CA ALA A 311 -31.67 6.43 2.49
C ALA A 311 -30.35 7.09 2.07
N ALA A 312 -30.41 7.93 1.03
CA ALA A 312 -29.32 8.85 0.66
C ALA A 312 -29.34 10.09 1.54
#